data_AF-A0A1I0Q3U8-F1
#
_entry.id   AF-A0A1I0Q3U8-F1
#
_cell.length_a   1.000
_cell.length_b   1.000
_cell.length_c   1.000
_cell.angle_alpha   90.00
_cell.angle_beta   90.00
_cell.angle_gamma   90.00
#
_symmetry.space_group_name_H-M   'P 1'
#
loop_
_entity.id
_entity.type
_entity.pdbx_description
1 polymer ?
#
loop_
_entity_poly.entity_id
_entity_poly.type
_entity_poly.pdbx_seq_one_letter_code
_entity_poly.pdbx_strand_id
1 'polypeptide(L)'
;MTIFLRYVFGAIALLVASPSLAEGWKTRPGDTRMEQADLSSTVSGQTLTFYDGATAVFNRDGTYSYTYGGSGTWLGEYKIGTDSTACVVFVTGVSRCDLYVMNNDQLVLITKNDLRFPIQSITEH
;
A
#
# COMPACT_ATOMS: atom_id res chain seq x y z
N MET A 1 -8.18 45.46 55.67
CA MET A 1 -7.24 44.34 55.86
C MET A 1 -7.09 43.64 54.51
N THR A 2 -5.89 43.74 53.96
CA THR A 2 -5.38 43.16 52.70
C THR A 2 -5.58 41.65 52.61
N ILE A 3 -5.75 41.09 51.40
CA ILE A 3 -4.93 39.96 50.85
C ILE A 3 -5.40 39.56 49.42
N PHE A 4 -4.49 39.86 48.47
CA PHE A 4 -4.08 39.12 47.25
C PHE A 4 -5.14 38.38 46.40
N LEU A 5 -5.43 38.80 45.16
CA LEU A 5 -4.60 38.62 43.95
C LEU A 5 -4.15 37.17 43.71
N ARG A 6 -4.88 36.42 42.88
CA ARG A 6 -4.32 35.37 42.00
C ARG A 6 -5.11 35.28 40.69
N TYR A 7 -4.54 35.93 39.67
CA TYR A 7 -4.80 35.67 38.27
C TYR A 7 -4.55 34.19 37.97
N VAL A 8 -5.52 33.51 37.35
CA VAL A 8 -5.21 32.36 36.48
C VAL A 8 -5.84 32.67 35.13
N PHE A 9 -4.97 33.09 34.22
CA PHE A 9 -5.19 33.17 32.78
C PHE A 9 -5.83 31.86 32.31
N GLY A 10 -7.13 31.90 31.98
CA GLY A 10 -7.80 30.79 31.31
C GLY A 10 -7.32 30.71 29.86
N ALA A 11 -6.25 29.96 29.62
CA ALA A 11 -5.78 29.63 28.29
C ALA A 11 -6.83 28.73 27.59
N ILE A 12 -7.56 29.30 26.64
CA ILE A 12 -8.39 28.55 25.69
C ILE A 12 -7.45 27.68 24.85
N ALA A 13 -7.46 26.38 25.13
CA ALA A 13 -6.78 25.39 24.32
C ALA A 13 -7.53 25.24 22.98
N LEU A 14 -7.05 25.91 21.93
CA LEU A 14 -7.46 25.61 20.57
C LEU A 14 -7.00 24.19 20.23
N LEU A 15 -7.96 23.27 20.17
CA LEU A 15 -7.81 21.97 19.52
C LEU A 15 -7.54 22.22 18.03
N VAL A 16 -6.27 22.27 17.65
CA VAL A 16 -5.86 22.26 16.25
C VAL A 16 -6.18 20.86 15.75
N ALA A 17 -7.33 20.71 15.08
CA ALA A 17 -7.64 19.53 14.30
C ALA A 17 -6.65 19.50 13.13
N SER A 18 -5.51 18.86 13.34
CA SER A 18 -4.57 18.60 12.25
C SER A 18 -5.31 17.80 11.19
N PRO A 19 -5.43 18.28 9.94
CA PRO A 19 -5.86 17.41 8.87
C PRO A 19 -4.85 16.27 8.83
N SER A 20 -5.33 15.02 8.95
CA SER A 20 -4.52 13.88 8.59
C SER A 20 -4.10 14.10 7.14
N LEU A 21 -2.84 14.49 6.92
CA LEU A 21 -2.26 14.38 5.60
C LEU A 21 -2.44 12.92 5.22
N ALA A 22 -3.20 12.66 4.16
CA ALA A 22 -3.20 11.37 3.51
C ALA A 22 -1.74 10.92 3.43
N GLU A 23 -1.40 9.77 4.01
CA GLU A 23 -0.06 9.19 3.91
C GLU A 23 0.25 9.10 2.42
N GLY A 24 1.05 10.06 1.95
CA GLY A 24 1.16 10.33 0.53
C GLY A 24 2.07 9.29 -0.09
N TRP A 25 1.51 8.38 -0.86
CA TRP A 25 2.30 7.51 -1.72
C TRP A 25 3.27 8.33 -2.57
N LYS A 26 4.53 7.93 -2.67
CA LYS A 26 5.53 8.59 -3.53
C LYS A 26 5.29 8.31 -5.03
N THR A 27 4.20 8.87 -5.53
CA THR A 27 3.85 8.87 -6.95
C THR A 27 4.75 9.83 -7.74
N ARG A 28 4.90 9.59 -9.03
CA ARG A 28 5.62 10.43 -9.99
C ARG A 28 4.69 10.90 -11.12
N PRO A 29 5.06 11.95 -11.86
CA PRO A 29 4.37 12.28 -13.10
C PRO A 29 4.25 11.06 -14.02
N GLY A 30 3.06 10.84 -14.57
CA GLY A 30 2.74 9.67 -15.40
C GLY A 30 2.17 8.47 -14.64
N ASP A 31 2.24 8.45 -13.30
CA ASP A 31 1.56 7.42 -12.51
C ASP A 31 0.05 7.63 -12.58
N THR A 32 -0.64 6.60 -13.06
CA THR A 32 -2.11 6.56 -13.11
C THR A 32 -2.60 5.45 -12.18
N ARG A 33 -3.47 5.81 -11.24
CA ARG A 33 -4.15 4.83 -10.38
C ARG A 33 -5.23 4.12 -11.18
N MET A 34 -5.45 2.85 -10.85
CA MET A 34 -6.50 2.03 -11.44
C MET A 34 -7.72 2.02 -10.52
N GLU A 35 -8.89 1.91 -11.11
CA GLU A 35 -10.09 1.57 -10.36
C GLU A 35 -9.96 0.16 -9.77
N GLN A 36 -10.71 -0.13 -8.71
CA GLN A 36 -10.64 -1.42 -8.02
C GLN A 36 -10.85 -2.61 -8.97
N ALA A 37 -11.83 -2.49 -9.87
CA ALA A 37 -12.17 -3.54 -10.84
C ALA A 37 -11.02 -3.78 -11.84
N ASP A 38 -10.38 -2.71 -12.31
CA ASP A 38 -9.27 -2.80 -13.27
C ASP A 38 -8.04 -3.43 -12.63
N LEU A 39 -7.68 -3.01 -11.40
CA LEU A 39 -6.58 -3.63 -10.66
C LEU A 39 -6.90 -5.10 -10.37
N SER A 40 -8.13 -5.41 -9.93
CA SER A 40 -8.53 -6.80 -9.68
C SER A 40 -8.44 -7.65 -10.94
N SER A 41 -8.86 -7.13 -12.10
CA SER A 41 -8.72 -7.83 -13.38
C SER A 41 -7.27 -7.99 -13.81
N THR A 42 -6.40 -7.07 -13.41
CA THR A 42 -4.96 -7.07 -13.76
C THR A 42 -4.17 -8.10 -12.96
N VAL A 43 -4.53 -8.35 -11.69
CA VAL A 43 -3.72 -9.22 -10.81
C VAL A 43 -4.38 -10.54 -10.45
N SER A 44 -5.72 -10.64 -10.43
CA SER A 44 -6.39 -11.87 -10.00
C SER A 44 -6.16 -13.04 -10.97
N GLY A 45 -5.66 -14.16 -10.45
CA GLY A 45 -5.24 -15.32 -11.26
C GLY A 45 -3.92 -15.09 -12.01
N GLN A 46 -3.08 -14.17 -11.53
CA GLN A 46 -1.81 -13.84 -12.17
C GLN A 46 -0.63 -14.04 -11.23
N THR A 47 0.52 -14.27 -11.84
CA THR A 47 1.85 -14.20 -11.22
C THR A 47 2.57 -12.97 -11.74
N LEU A 48 2.91 -12.05 -10.83
CA LEU A 48 3.77 -10.90 -11.12
C LEU A 48 5.21 -11.27 -10.86
N THR A 49 6.08 -11.09 -11.86
CA THR A 49 7.53 -11.29 -11.72
C THR A 49 8.23 -9.94 -11.64
N PHE A 50 9.12 -9.79 -10.67
CA PHE A 50 9.95 -8.60 -10.47
C PHE A 50 11.34 -8.80 -11.08
N TYR A 51 12.04 -7.70 -11.39
CA TYR A 51 13.38 -7.74 -12.00
C TYR A 51 14.47 -8.38 -11.12
N ASP A 52 14.24 -8.47 -9.81
CA ASP A 52 15.12 -9.18 -8.87
C ASP A 52 14.83 -10.69 -8.80
N GLY A 53 13.92 -11.18 -9.64
CA GLY A 53 13.49 -12.57 -9.71
C GLY A 53 12.46 -12.94 -8.65
N ALA A 54 12.02 -12.01 -7.80
CA ALA A 54 10.91 -12.28 -6.88
C ALA A 54 9.60 -12.47 -7.66
N THR A 55 8.67 -13.23 -7.08
CA THR A 55 7.33 -13.46 -7.64
C THR A 55 6.25 -13.18 -6.61
N ALA A 56 5.17 -12.53 -7.04
CA ALA A 56 3.93 -12.36 -6.29
C ALA A 56 2.80 -13.08 -7.02
N VAL A 57 2.22 -14.10 -6.39
CA VAL A 57 1.12 -14.89 -6.94
C VAL A 57 -0.18 -14.46 -6.28
N PHE A 58 -1.12 -14.02 -7.10
CA PHE A 58 -2.46 -13.59 -6.70
C PHE A 58 -3.48 -14.61 -7.21
N ASN A 59 -3.96 -15.50 -6.35
CA ASN A 59 -4.95 -16.50 -6.75
C ASN A 59 -6.36 -15.89 -6.84
N ARG A 60 -7.22 -16.48 -7.67
CA ARG A 60 -8.62 -16.01 -7.83
C ARG A 60 -9.47 -16.17 -6.57
N ASP A 61 -9.07 -17.04 -5.66
CA ASP A 61 -9.74 -17.29 -4.39
C ASP A 61 -9.35 -16.31 -3.27
N GLY A 62 -8.46 -15.34 -3.56
CA GLY A 62 -7.98 -14.36 -2.59
C GLY A 62 -6.74 -14.79 -1.81
N THR A 63 -6.18 -15.98 -2.07
CA THR A 63 -4.90 -16.39 -1.49
C THR A 63 -3.72 -15.72 -2.22
N TYR A 64 -2.64 -15.49 -1.48
CA TYR A 64 -1.45 -14.78 -1.93
C TYR A 64 -0.19 -15.54 -1.55
N SER A 65 0.82 -15.51 -2.43
CA SER A 65 2.17 -15.88 -2.06
C SER A 65 3.21 -14.92 -2.62
N TYR A 66 4.26 -14.65 -1.85
CA TYR A 66 5.43 -13.90 -2.29
C TYR A 66 6.69 -14.74 -2.12
N THR A 67 7.40 -14.99 -3.20
CA THR A 67 8.66 -15.75 -3.19
C THR A 67 9.78 -14.80 -3.56
N TYR A 68 10.80 -14.69 -2.71
CA TYR A 68 12.00 -13.93 -3.03
C TYR A 68 12.78 -14.66 -4.14
N GLY A 69 13.50 -13.94 -5.01
CA GLY A 69 14.21 -14.54 -6.16
C GLY A 69 15.17 -15.68 -5.78
N GLY A 70 14.67 -16.92 -5.84
CA GLY A 70 15.40 -18.14 -5.45
C GLY A 70 15.42 -18.46 -3.94
N SER A 71 14.54 -17.87 -3.13
CA SER A 71 14.52 -18.01 -1.66
C SER A 71 13.10 -18.29 -1.13
N GLY A 72 12.89 -18.18 0.18
CA GLY A 72 11.67 -18.57 0.88
C GLY A 72 10.40 -17.86 0.41
N THR A 73 9.27 -18.51 0.65
CA THR A 73 7.93 -18.05 0.27
C THR A 73 7.15 -17.61 1.50
N TRP A 74 6.49 -16.45 1.39
CA TRP A 74 5.55 -15.92 2.37
C TRP A 74 4.13 -16.11 1.86
N LEU A 75 3.29 -16.75 2.67
CA LEU A 75 1.90 -17.03 2.34
C LEU A 75 0.97 -16.05 3.06
N GLY A 76 -0.16 -15.72 2.44
CA GLY A 76 -1.16 -14.84 3.02
C GLY A 76 -2.45 -14.81 2.21
N GLU A 77 -3.29 -13.85 2.55
CA GLU A 77 -4.51 -13.49 1.81
C GLU A 77 -4.42 -12.04 1.36
N TYR A 78 -4.96 -11.73 0.19
CA TYR A 78 -4.97 -10.36 -0.34
C TYR A 78 -6.39 -9.83 -0.54
N LYS A 79 -6.50 -8.50 -0.50
CA LYS A 79 -7.69 -7.76 -0.90
C LYS A 79 -7.28 -6.56 -1.73
N ILE A 80 -8.03 -6.30 -2.80
CA ILE A 80 -7.85 -5.12 -3.64
C ILE A 80 -8.66 -3.96 -3.05
N GLY A 81 -8.00 -2.85 -2.75
CA GLY A 81 -8.60 -1.63 -2.26
C GLY A 81 -9.21 -0.78 -3.37
N THR A 82 -10.01 0.21 -2.99
CA THR A 82 -10.65 1.16 -3.93
C THR A 82 -9.71 2.26 -4.42
N ASP A 83 -8.49 2.32 -3.90
CA ASP A 83 -7.50 3.36 -4.15
C ASP A 83 -6.28 2.86 -4.93
N SER A 84 -6.47 1.78 -5.71
CA SER A 84 -5.43 1.09 -6.49
C SER A 84 -4.39 0.37 -5.62
N THR A 85 -4.78 -0.06 -4.42
CA THR A 85 -3.91 -0.81 -3.50
C THR A 85 -4.24 -2.31 -3.51
N ALA A 86 -3.26 -3.14 -3.21
CA ALA A 86 -3.48 -4.50 -2.75
C ALA A 86 -2.91 -4.65 -1.34
N CYS A 87 -3.76 -5.04 -0.40
CA CYS A 87 -3.39 -5.29 0.98
C CYS A 87 -3.30 -6.79 1.23
N VAL A 88 -2.15 -7.25 1.71
CA VAL A 88 -1.87 -8.63 2.06
C VAL A 88 -1.80 -8.77 3.57
N VAL A 89 -2.47 -9.77 4.12
CA VAL A 89 -2.28 -10.26 5.49
C VAL A 89 -1.58 -11.60 5.41
N PHE A 90 -0.33 -11.65 5.86
CA PHE A 90 0.47 -12.86 5.86
C PHE A 90 0.05 -13.79 7.00
N VAL A 91 0.28 -15.09 6.82
CA VAL A 91 0.03 -16.13 7.84
C VAL A 91 0.82 -15.84 9.14
N THR A 92 1.93 -15.13 9.04
CA THR A 92 2.73 -14.67 10.20
C THR A 92 2.05 -13.56 11.02
N GLY A 93 0.91 -13.03 10.57
CA GLY A 93 0.18 -11.92 11.20
C GLY A 93 0.66 -10.54 10.78
N VAL A 94 1.73 -10.44 9.99
CA VAL A 94 2.18 -9.18 9.40
C VAL A 94 1.23 -8.78 8.27
N SER A 95 0.87 -7.50 8.18
CA SER A 95 0.08 -6.96 7.08
C SER A 95 0.83 -5.87 6.34
N ARG A 96 0.64 -5.79 5.02
CA ARG A 96 1.22 -4.74 4.17
C ARG A 96 0.22 -4.35 3.09
N CYS A 97 0.12 -3.06 2.80
CA CYS A 97 -0.56 -2.56 1.62
C CYS A 97 0.45 -1.96 0.67
N ASP A 98 0.34 -2.32 -0.61
CA ASP A 98 1.16 -1.81 -1.69
C ASP A 98 0.25 -1.11 -2.71
N LEU A 99 0.66 0.06 -3.20
CA LEU A 99 -0.03 0.79 -4.26
C LEU A 99 0.46 0.28 -5.62
N TYR A 100 -0.46 0.00 -6.52
CA TYR A 100 -0.18 -0.33 -7.91
C TYR A 100 -0.56 0.87 -8.79
N VAL A 101 0.33 1.25 -9.70
CA VAL A 101 0.07 2.31 -10.68
C VAL A 101 0.50 1.86 -12.06
N MET A 102 -0.17 2.37 -13.09
CA MET A 102 0.32 2.30 -14.46
C MET A 102 1.23 3.50 -14.73
N ASN A 103 2.40 3.26 -15.30
CA ASN A 103 3.32 4.31 -15.74
C ASN A 103 3.91 3.90 -17.09
N ASN A 104 3.58 4.63 -18.16
CA ASN A 104 3.99 4.31 -19.54
C ASN A 104 3.74 2.83 -19.92
N ASP A 105 2.49 2.38 -19.75
CA ASP A 105 2.04 0.99 -20.02
C ASP A 105 2.72 -0.10 -19.18
N GLN A 106 3.52 0.27 -18.18
CA GLN A 106 4.12 -0.66 -17.23
C GLN A 106 3.41 -0.60 -15.88
N LEU A 107 3.07 -1.78 -15.33
CA LEU A 107 2.59 -1.90 -13.96
C LEU A 107 3.75 -1.68 -12.98
N VAL A 108 3.55 -0.83 -11.97
CA VAL A 108 4.55 -0.51 -10.95
C VAL A 108 3.95 -0.67 -9.57
N LEU A 109 4.64 -1.41 -8.71
CA LEU A 109 4.35 -1.53 -7.29
C LEU A 109 5.08 -0.42 -6.52
N ILE A 110 4.37 0.26 -5.61
CA ILE A 110 4.91 1.24 -4.68
C ILE A 110 4.57 0.79 -3.26
N THR A 111 5.59 0.55 -2.44
CA THR A 111 5.40 0.13 -1.04
C THR A 111 5.11 1.34 -0.16
N LYS A 112 4.57 1.08 1.04
CA LYS A 112 4.37 2.14 2.05
C LYS A 112 5.68 2.83 2.48
N ASN A 113 6.83 2.20 2.27
CA ASN A 113 8.15 2.77 2.55
C ASN A 113 8.75 3.48 1.33
N ASP A 114 7.90 3.88 0.37
CA ASP A 114 8.29 4.64 -0.83
C ASP A 114 9.29 3.94 -1.77
N LEU A 115 9.40 2.61 -1.66
CA LEU A 115 10.14 1.81 -2.62
C LEU A 115 9.27 1.56 -3.85
N ARG A 116 9.89 1.57 -5.04
CA ARG A 116 9.18 1.42 -6.33
C ARG A 116 9.77 0.25 -7.09
N PHE A 117 8.92 -0.64 -7.55
CA PHE A 117 9.29 -1.87 -8.24
C PHE A 117 8.44 -2.01 -9.50
N PRO A 118 9.01 -1.72 -10.68
CA PRO A 118 8.36 -2.02 -11.95
C PRO A 118 8.21 -3.54 -12.10
N ILE A 119 7.05 -3.99 -12.58
CA ILE A 119 6.80 -5.39 -12.87
C ILE A 119 7.47 -5.75 -14.19
N GLN A 120 8.21 -6.86 -14.19
CA GLN A 120 8.91 -7.36 -15.37
C GLN A 120 7.95 -8.11 -16.30
N SER A 121 7.13 -8.98 -15.75
CA SER A 121 6.12 -9.74 -16.50
C SER A 121 4.93 -10.10 -15.62
N ILE A 122 3.81 -10.34 -16.30
CA ILE A 122 2.54 -10.80 -15.73
C ILE A 122 2.14 -12.05 -16.52
N THR A 123 1.93 -13.15 -15.82
CA THR A 123 1.59 -14.44 -16.43
C THR A 123 0.39 -15.05 -15.73
N GLU A 124 -0.60 -15.51 -16.50
CA GLU A 124 -1.77 -16.22 -15.97
C GLU A 124 -1.37 -17.63 -15.48
N HIS A 125 -2.03 -18.11 -14.43
CA HIS A 125 -1.84 -19.47 -13.89
C HIS A 125 -3.16 -20.18 -13.55
#